data_AF-A0A953SXR8-F1
#
_entry.id   AF-A0A953SXR8-F1
#
_cell.length_a   1.000
_cell.length_b   1.000
_cell.length_c   1.000
_cell.angle_alpha   90.00
_cell.angle_beta   90.00
_cell.angle_gamma   90.00
#
_symmetry.space_group_name_H-M   'P 1'
#
loop_
_entity.id
_entity.type
_entity.pdbx_description
1 polymer ?
#
loop_
_entity_poly.entity_id
_entity_poly.type
_entity_poly.pdbx_seq_one_letter_code
_entity_poly.pdbx_strand_id
1 'polypeptide(L)' 'MTKAVFYHAGCPVCVNAEERITEIVDRNKYDVEIVHLGENKARISEAEAAGVKSVPALLLGHDVLHINHGASMAEVKG' A
#
# COMPACT_ATOMS: atom_id res chain seq x y z
N MET A 1 17.77 1.54 7.38
CA MET A 1 16.50 2.18 7.00
C MET A 1 15.36 1.23 7.35
N THR A 2 14.23 1.75 7.80
CA THR A 2 13.05 0.94 8.13
C THR A 2 12.27 0.65 6.85
N LYS A 3 11.80 -0.59 6.65
CA LYS A 3 11.04 -0.92 5.45
C LYS A 3 9.64 -0.28 5.52
N ALA A 4 9.22 0.34 4.43
CA ALA A 4 7.88 0.86 4.22
C ALA A 4 7.31 0.24 2.93
N VAL A 5 6.07 -0.27 2.95
CA VAL A 5 5.45 -0.87 1.77
C VAL A 5 4.14 -0.17 1.48
N PHE A 6 4.01 0.42 0.29
CA PHE A 6 2.79 1.03 -0.19
C PHE A 6 2.06 0.07 -1.12
N TYR A 7 0.90 -0.43 -0.68
CA TYR A 7 0.04 -1.32 -1.46
C TYR A 7 -1.05 -0.52 -2.16
N HIS A 8 -1.22 -0.74 -3.46
CA HIS A 8 -2.30 -0.16 -4.27
C HIS A 8 -2.83 -1.17 -5.31
N ALA A 9 -3.94 -0.84 -5.96
CA ALA A 9 -4.55 -1.67 -7.02
C ALA A 9 -4.87 -0.89 -8.31
N GLY A 10 -4.18 0.24 -8.53
CA GLY A 10 -4.36 1.04 -9.75
C GLY A 10 -5.64 1.87 -9.80
N CYS A 11 -6.39 1.96 -8.70
CA CYS A 11 -7.59 2.81 -8.63
C CYS A 11 -7.22 4.30 -8.81
N PRO A 12 -8.08 5.15 -9.37
CA PRO A 12 -7.79 6.58 -9.57
C PRO A 12 -7.41 7.32 -8.28
N VAL A 13 -7.96 6.88 -7.14
CA VAL A 13 -7.66 7.43 -5.81
C VAL A 13 -6.23 7.09 -5.35
N CYS A 14 -5.63 6.03 -5.91
CA CYS A 14 -4.29 5.58 -5.57
C CYS A 14 -3.20 6.46 -6.18
N VAL A 15 -3.45 7.09 -7.34
CA VAL A 15 -2.46 7.96 -8.01
C VAL A 15 -2.16 9.19 -7.16
N ASN A 16 -3.20 9.86 -6.67
CA ASN A 16 -3.03 11.00 -5.75
C ASN A 16 -2.41 10.60 -4.40
N ALA A 17 -2.67 9.39 -3.92
CA ALA A 17 -2.08 8.88 -2.68
C ALA A 17 -0.59 8.53 -2.85
N GLU A 18 -0.22 7.97 -4.00
CA GLU A 18 1.17 7.63 -4.33
C GLU A 18 2.04 8.88 -4.45
N GLU A 19 1.60 9.90 -5.19
CA GLU A 19 2.33 11.17 -5.31
C GLU A 19 2.54 11.80 -3.92
N ARG A 20 1.49 11.89 -3.11
CA ARG A 20 1.60 12.45 -1.76
C ARG A 20 2.49 11.62 -0.83
N ILE A 21 2.43 10.29 -0.89
CA ILE A 21 3.29 9.44 -0.07
C ILE A 21 4.76 9.60 -0.43
N THR A 22 5.05 9.64 -1.73
CA THR A 22 6.42 9.80 -2.21
C THR A 22 7.03 11.16 -1.83
N GLU A 23 6.20 12.18 -1.61
CA GLU A 23 6.61 13.50 -1.10
C GLU A 23 6.77 13.54 0.43
N ILE A 24 5.89 12.89 1.20
CA ILE A 24 5.90 13.00 2.68
C ILE A 24 6.82 11.98 3.37
N VAL A 25 7.10 10.84 2.73
CA VAL A 25 7.92 9.81 3.34
C VAL A 25 9.40 10.16 3.21
N ASP A 26 10.06 10.34 4.35
CA ASP A 26 11.50 10.58 4.42
C ASP A 26 12.27 9.34 3.94
N ARG A 27 12.73 9.39 2.69
CA ARG A 27 13.50 8.31 2.04
C ARG A 27 14.88 8.07 2.65
N ASN A 28 15.37 8.95 3.52
CA ASN A 28 16.59 8.68 4.29
C ASN A 28 16.30 7.79 5.52
N LYS A 29 15.04 7.76 5.98
CA LYS A 29 14.60 6.93 7.10
C LYS A 29 13.97 5.63 6.63
N TYR A 30 13.20 5.68 5.55
CA TYR A 30 12.42 4.56 5.05
C TYR A 30 12.85 4.10 3.66
N ASP A 31 13.00 2.78 3.53
CA ASP A 31 13.12 2.12 2.24
C ASP A 31 11.71 1.81 1.72
N VAL A 32 11.22 2.63 0.78
CA VAL A 32 9.83 2.60 0.31
C VAL A 32 9.70 1.68 -0.90
N GLU A 33 8.94 0.61 -0.74
CA GLU A 33 8.54 -0.31 -1.81
C GLU A 33 7.09 0.00 -2.23
N ILE A 34 6.84 0.12 -3.54
CA ILE A 34 5.49 0.29 -4.11
C ILE A 34 5.06 -1.04 -4.71
N VAL A 35 3.88 -1.53 -4.32
CA VAL A 35 3.35 -2.84 -4.73
C VAL A 35 1.96 -2.68 -5.33
N HIS A 36 1.84 -2.95 -6.63
CA HIS A 36 0.56 -3.02 -7.33
C HIS A 36 -0.06 -4.41 -7.18
N LEU A 37 -1.01 -4.57 -6.26
CA LEU A 37 -1.68 -5.85 -5.97
C LEU A 37 -2.56 -6.35 -7.12
N GLY A 38 -3.08 -5.44 -7.96
CA GLY A 38 -3.79 -5.81 -9.18
C GLY A 38 -2.92 -6.52 -10.24
N GLU A 39 -1.61 -6.24 -10.26
CA GLU A 39 -0.66 -6.86 -11.19
C GLU A 39 0.07 -8.04 -10.53
N ASN A 40 0.49 -7.86 -9.27
CA ASN A 40 1.19 -8.87 -8.48
C ASN A 40 0.25 -9.54 -7.46
N LYS A 41 -0.67 -10.35 -7.97
CA LYS A 41 -1.68 -11.04 -7.14
C LYS A 41 -1.06 -11.97 -6.08
N ALA A 42 0.17 -12.46 -6.28
CA ALA A 42 0.86 -13.30 -5.30
C ALA A 42 1.15 -12.57 -3.98
N ARG A 43 1.24 -11.23 -4.00
CA ARG A 43 1.49 -10.39 -2.83
C ARG A 43 0.22 -10.05 -2.04
N ILE A 44 -0.96 -10.43 -2.51
CA ILE A 44 -2.23 -10.18 -1.80
C ILE A 44 -2.24 -10.88 -0.44
N SER A 45 -1.83 -12.15 -0.39
CA SER A 45 -1.79 -12.91 0.87
C SER A 45 -0.81 -12.31 1.88
N GLU A 46 0.31 -11.76 1.40
CA GLU A 46 1.28 -11.04 2.24
C GLU A 46 0.66 -9.77 2.83
N ALA A 47 -0.02 -8.97 2.00
CA ALA A 47 -0.68 -7.76 2.43
C ALA A 47 -1.79 -8.05 3.48
N GLU A 48 -2.63 -9.07 3.25
CA GLU A 48 -3.66 -9.47 4.22
C GLU A 48 -3.04 -9.96 5.54
N ALA A 49 -1.98 -10.76 5.47
CA ALA A 49 -1.27 -11.24 6.66
C ALA A 49 -0.62 -10.10 7.46
N ALA A 50 -0.20 -9.03 6.77
CA ALA A 50 0.30 -7.80 7.40
C ALA A 50 -0.82 -6.92 7.99
N GLY A 51 -2.10 -7.30 7.84
CA GLY A 51 -3.25 -6.56 8.38
C GLY A 51 -3.84 -5.51 7.42
N VAL A 52 -3.47 -5.54 6.13
CA VAL A 52 -4.07 -4.67 5.12
C VAL A 52 -5.52 -5.10 4.87
N LYS A 53 -6.45 -4.14 4.98
CA LYS A 53 -7.90 -4.36 4.82
C LYS A 53 -8.45 -3.69 3.55
N SER A 54 -7.83 -2.59 3.16
CA SER A 54 -8.16 -1.83 1.96
C SER A 54 -6.90 -1.21 1.37
N VAL A 55 -6.93 -0.87 0.09
CA VAL A 55 -5.92 -0.07 -0.59
C VAL A 55 -6.50 1.27 -1.05
N PRO A 56 -5.70 2.34 -1.21
CA PRO A 56 -4.26 2.40 -0.94
C PRO A 56 -3.91 2.31 0.55
N ALA A 57 -2.81 1.64 0.88
CA ALA A 57 -2.34 1.49 2.27
C ALA A 57 -0.82 1.53 2.37
N LEU A 58 -0.32 2.15 3.44
CA LEU A 58 1.10 2.19 3.78
C LEU A 58 1.37 1.34 5.01
N LEU A 59 2.22 0.34 4.86
CA LEU A 59 2.76 -0.48 5.95
C LEU A 59 4.08 0.12 6.42
N LEU A 60 4.18 0.48 7.70
CA LEU A 60 5.38 0.98 8.37
C LEU A 60 5.72 0.06 9.53
N GLY A 61 6.65 -0.88 9.32
CA GLY A 61 6.90 -1.92 10.31
C GLY A 61 5.66 -2.82 10.48
N HIS A 62 4.96 -2.70 11.61
CA HIS A 62 3.72 -3.44 11.89
C HIS A 62 2.47 -2.55 11.79
N ASP A 63 2.63 -1.24 11.65
CA ASP A 63 1.53 -0.29 11.57
C ASP A 63 1.03 -0.18 10.13
N VAL A 64 -0.27 -0.36 9.94
CA VAL A 64 -0.93 -0.20 8.64
C VAL A 64 -1.76 1.07 8.64
N LEU A 65 -1.43 1.97 7.72
CA LEU A 65 -2.17 3.20 7.48
C LEU A 65 -3.02 3.03 6.23
N HIS A 66 -4.33 2.86 6.38
CA HIS A 66 -5.28 2.87 5.27
C HIS A 66 -5.59 4.30 4.84
N ILE A 67 -5.51 4.57 3.54
CA ILE A 67 -5.66 5.92 3.01
C ILE A 67 -6.91 5.97 2.14
N ASN A 68 -7.89 6.74 2.61
CA ASN A 68 -9.11 7.06 1.88
C ASN A 68 -9.88 5.85 1.30
N HIS A 69 -9.68 4.65 1.86
CA HIS A 69 -10.37 3.39 1.58
C HIS A 69 -10.83 3.22 0.12
N GLY A 70 -9.88 3.17 -0.82
CA GLY A 70 -10.17 3.11 -2.25
C GLY A 70 -10.84 1.82 -2.71
N ALA A 71 -10.28 0.67 -2.34
CA ALA A 71 -10.82 -0.65 -2.64
C ALA A 71 -10.49 -1.62 -1.49
N SER A 72 -11.44 -2.47 -1.13
CA SER A 72 -11.26 -3.52 -0.12
C SER A 72 -10.36 -4.64 -0.66
N MET A 73 -9.68 -5.39 0.21
CA MET A 73 -8.89 -6.55 -0.23
C MET A 73 -9.74 -7.62 -0.96
N ALA A 74 -11.03 -7.71 -0.63
CA ALA A 74 -11.98 -8.54 -1.37
C ALA A 74 -12.16 -8.07 -2.83
N GLU A 75 -12.29 -6.77 -3.05
CA GLU A 75 -12.43 -6.17 -4.39
C GLU A 75 -11.13 -6.31 -5.20
N VAL A 76 -9.97 -6.21 -4.53
CA VAL A 76 -8.65 -6.40 -5.17
C VAL A 76 -8.44 -7.84 -5.63
N LYS A 77 -8.98 -8.83 -4.91
CA LYS A 77 -8.90 -10.25 -5.29
C LYS A 77 -9.72 -10.57 -6.56
N GLY A 78 -10.88 -9.94 -6.68
CA GLY A 78 -11.88 -10.22 -7.73
C GLY A 78 -12.85 -11.31 -7.31
#